data_AF-X1N9V1-F1
#
_entry.id   AF-X1N9V1-F1
#
_cell.length_a   1.000
_cell.length_b   1.000
_cell.length_c   1.000
_cell.angle_alpha   90.00
_cell.angle_beta   90.00
_cell.angle_gamma   90.00
#
_symmetry.space_group_name_H-M   'P 1'
#
loop_
_entity.id
_entity.type
_entity.pdbx_description
1 polymer ?
#
loop_
_entity_poly.entity_id
_entity_poly.type
_entity_poly.pdbx_seq_one_letter_code
_entity_poly.pdbx_strand_id
1 'polypeptide(L)'
;LGEDDYSDEIIFTPIDYSYLEFDLKINDSYELSRINIGEFVNNPKNNIFRIEKNYFSRLKEKPWYKIHPFSEFFKKLYVNKISTLIYVFILGIIIIEVLRIGVFYNNKRKTIYLIISYIVLIFIDFGIYLFLKKIV
;
A
#
# COMPACT_ATOMS: atom_id res chain seq x y z
N LEU A 1 -3.88 -14.35 -35.55
CA LEU A 1 -3.41 -13.43 -34.51
C LEU A 1 -2.16 -12.78 -35.09
N GLY A 2 -2.37 -11.66 -35.78
CA GLY A 2 -1.28 -10.89 -36.38
C GLY A 2 -0.54 -10.08 -35.31
N GLU A 3 0.65 -9.58 -35.64
CA GLU A 3 1.44 -8.73 -34.72
C GLU A 3 0.72 -7.42 -34.34
N ASP A 4 -0.27 -7.00 -35.14
CA ASP A 4 -1.05 -5.78 -34.94
C ASP A 4 -2.35 -5.98 -34.13
N ASP A 5 -2.71 -7.22 -33.75
CA ASP A 5 -3.98 -7.51 -33.03
C ASP A 5 -3.95 -7.12 -31.54
N TYR A 6 -2.79 -6.69 -31.01
CA TYR A 6 -2.58 -6.44 -29.58
C TYR A 6 -2.03 -5.03 -29.25
N SER A 7 -1.92 -4.14 -30.24
CA SER A 7 -1.25 -2.83 -30.09
C SER A 7 -2.15 -1.68 -29.62
N ASP A 8 -3.38 -1.96 -29.18
CA ASP A 8 -4.22 -0.94 -28.56
C ASP A 8 -3.83 -0.81 -27.07
N GLU A 9 -2.78 -0.04 -26.83
CA GLU A 9 -2.30 0.25 -25.47
C GLU A 9 -3.30 1.18 -24.77
N ILE A 10 -4.03 0.64 -23.79
CA ILE A 10 -4.85 1.45 -22.88
C ILE A 10 -3.92 2.07 -21.84
N ILE A 11 -3.49 3.31 -22.07
CA ILE A 11 -2.74 4.09 -21.09
C ILE A 11 -3.73 4.62 -20.04
N PHE A 12 -3.81 3.91 -18.91
CA PHE A 12 -4.67 4.27 -17.79
C PHE A 12 -3.83 4.61 -16.55
N THR A 13 -4.02 5.80 -15.99
CA THR A 13 -3.34 6.26 -14.77
C THR A 13 -4.35 6.24 -13.62
N PRO A 14 -4.45 5.16 -12.83
CA PRO A 14 -5.39 5.09 -11.72
C PRO A 14 -5.02 6.11 -10.63
N ILE A 15 -5.97 6.96 -10.26
CA ILE A 15 -5.94 7.74 -9.03
C ILE A 15 -7.11 7.22 -8.18
N ASP A 16 -6.79 6.62 -7.02
CA ASP A 16 -7.74 6.19 -5.98
C ASP A 16 -8.62 4.93 -6.24
N TYR A 17 -8.21 4.01 -7.12
CA TYR A 17 -8.91 2.73 -7.32
C TYR A 17 -8.06 1.51 -6.90
N SER A 18 -8.72 0.50 -6.32
CA SER A 18 -8.08 -0.78 -5.94
C SER A 18 -8.22 -1.89 -6.99
N TYR A 19 -9.19 -1.74 -7.89
CA TYR A 19 -9.50 -2.68 -8.96
C TYR A 19 -9.85 -1.91 -10.23
N LEU A 20 -9.53 -2.50 -11.38
CA LEU A 20 -10.06 -2.06 -12.67
C LEU A 20 -11.15 -3.05 -13.08
N GLU A 21 -12.34 -2.52 -13.37
CA GLU A 21 -13.44 -3.30 -13.92
C GLU A 21 -13.62 -2.95 -15.39
N PHE A 22 -13.53 -3.96 -16.25
CA PHE A 22 -13.80 -3.90 -17.67
C PHE A 22 -15.13 -4.59 -17.93
N ASP A 23 -16.08 -3.87 -18.51
CA ASP A 23 -17.33 -4.47 -18.99
C ASP A 23 -17.06 -5.21 -20.31
N LEU A 24 -16.46 -6.40 -20.21
CA LEU A 24 -16.21 -7.28 -21.33
C LEU A 24 -17.35 -8.29 -21.42
N LYS A 25 -18.27 -8.08 -22.36
CA LYS A 25 -19.29 -9.08 -22.71
C LYS A 25 -18.63 -10.29 -23.37
N ILE A 26 -18.22 -11.27 -22.57
CA ILE A 26 -17.75 -12.56 -23.04
C ILE A 26 -18.52 -13.63 -22.27
N ASN A 27 -19.56 -14.20 -22.92
CA ASN A 27 -20.32 -15.40 -22.56
C ASN A 27 -20.28 -15.82 -21.09
N ASP A 28 -21.29 -15.44 -20.30
CA ASP A 28 -21.90 -15.97 -19.04
C ASP A 28 -21.15 -16.96 -18.11
N SER A 29 -19.86 -17.20 -18.29
CA SER A 29 -19.13 -18.34 -17.76
C SER A 29 -17.78 -17.98 -17.14
N TYR A 30 -17.29 -16.74 -17.35
CA TYR A 30 -16.06 -16.26 -16.74
C TYR A 30 -16.17 -14.79 -16.31
N GLU A 31 -15.93 -14.53 -15.01
CA GLU A 31 -15.67 -13.17 -14.51
C GLU A 31 -14.25 -12.73 -14.95
N LEU A 32 -14.09 -12.36 -16.21
CA LEU A 32 -12.87 -11.70 -16.70
C LEU A 32 -12.95 -10.17 -16.54
N SER A 33 -14.04 -9.67 -15.97
CA SER A 33 -14.33 -8.25 -15.88
C SER A 33 -13.47 -7.52 -14.85
N ARG A 34 -12.81 -8.21 -13.90
CA ARG A 34 -12.09 -7.52 -12.81
C ARG A 34 -10.62 -7.87 -12.78
N ILE A 35 -9.77 -6.86 -12.70
CA ILE A 35 -8.32 -7.01 -12.53
C ILE A 35 -7.91 -6.41 -11.19
N ASN A 36 -7.16 -7.17 -10.39
CA ASN A 36 -6.51 -6.62 -9.22
C ASN A 36 -5.28 -5.82 -9.65
N ILE A 37 -5.29 -4.51 -9.38
CA ILE A 37 -4.24 -3.59 -9.81
C ILE A 37 -2.90 -3.95 -9.18
N GLY A 38 -2.89 -4.36 -7.90
CA GLY A 38 -1.64 -4.68 -7.24
C GLY A 38 -1.00 -5.97 -7.73
N GLU A 39 -1.76 -7.01 -8.04
CA GLU A 39 -1.19 -8.21 -8.65
C GLU A 39 -0.71 -7.96 -10.08
N PHE A 40 -1.42 -7.12 -10.83
CA PHE A 40 -1.01 -6.68 -12.17
C PHE A 40 0.31 -5.89 -12.13
N VAL A 41 0.40 -4.86 -11.28
CA VAL A 41 1.59 -4.01 -11.14
C VAL A 41 2.80 -4.81 -10.64
N ASN A 42 2.58 -5.81 -9.79
CA ASN A 42 3.65 -6.66 -9.24
C ASN A 42 3.97 -7.89 -10.11
N ASN A 43 3.36 -8.03 -11.29
CA ASN A 43 3.68 -9.12 -12.19
C ASN A 43 5.10 -8.94 -12.78
N PRO A 44 5.95 -9.98 -12.80
CA PRO A 44 7.25 -9.90 -13.46
C PRO A 44 7.14 -9.38 -14.89
N LYS A 45 8.04 -8.45 -15.26
CA LYS A 45 8.06 -7.75 -16.56
C LYS A 45 8.04 -8.69 -17.78
N ASN A 46 8.56 -9.90 -17.63
CA ASN A 46 8.67 -10.89 -18.72
C ASN A 46 7.54 -11.92 -18.69
N ASN A 47 6.47 -11.68 -17.93
CA ASN A 47 5.37 -12.63 -17.78
C ASN A 47 4.05 -11.99 -18.21
N ILE A 48 3.25 -12.73 -18.96
CA ILE A 48 1.92 -12.29 -19.37
C ILE A 48 1.00 -12.39 -18.16
N PHE A 49 0.34 -11.29 -17.80
CA PHE A 49 -0.64 -11.30 -16.72
C PHE A 49 -1.88 -12.08 -17.17
N ARG A 50 -2.15 -13.23 -16.53
CA ARG A 50 -3.25 -14.12 -16.91
C ARG A 50 -4.27 -14.27 -15.79
N ILE A 51 -5.53 -13.99 -16.12
CA ILE A 51 -6.69 -14.24 -15.25
C ILE A 51 -7.17 -15.66 -15.53
N GLU A 52 -7.01 -16.57 -14.56
CA GLU A 52 -7.44 -17.97 -14.68
C GLU A 52 -8.76 -18.22 -13.92
N LYS A 53 -9.40 -19.37 -14.16
CA LYS A 53 -10.73 -19.73 -13.62
C LYS A 53 -10.88 -19.58 -12.09
N ASN A 54 -9.79 -19.69 -11.32
CA ASN A 54 -9.77 -19.55 -9.86
C ASN A 54 -9.01 -18.29 -9.38
N TYR A 55 -8.87 -17.28 -10.23
CA TYR A 55 -8.09 -16.07 -9.96
C TYR A 55 -8.52 -15.37 -8.65
N PHE A 56 -9.80 -15.05 -8.49
CA PHE A 56 -10.30 -14.37 -7.29
C PHE A 56 -10.28 -15.24 -6.02
N SER A 57 -10.47 -16.55 -6.17
CA SER A 57 -10.35 -17.48 -5.03
C SER A 57 -8.92 -17.50 -4.50
N ARG A 58 -7.91 -17.58 -5.39
CA ARG A 58 -6.49 -17.52 -5.01
C ARG A 58 -6.06 -16.16 -4.50
N LEU A 59 -6.67 -15.08 -4.98
CA LEU A 59 -6.47 -13.75 -4.42
C LEU A 59 -6.87 -13.70 -2.95
N LYS A 60 -7.99 -14.31 -2.56
CA LYS A 60 -8.44 -14.35 -1.14
C LYS A 60 -7.48 -15.12 -0.23
N GLU A 61 -6.73 -16.09 -0.77
CA GLU A 61 -5.76 -16.89 -0.03
C GLU A 61 -4.39 -16.22 0.11
N LYS A 62 -4.09 -15.22 -0.74
CA LYS A 62 -2.81 -14.49 -0.67
C LYS A 62 -2.83 -13.48 0.49
N PRO A 63 -1.69 -13.25 1.16
CA PRO A 63 -1.58 -12.19 2.17
C PRO A 63 -1.86 -10.82 1.55
N TRP A 64 -2.66 -10.00 2.24
CA TRP A 64 -3.12 -8.68 1.76
C TRP A 64 -1.98 -7.80 1.24
N TYR A 65 -0.82 -7.79 1.92
CA TYR A 65 0.30 -6.96 1.56
C TYR A 65 0.94 -7.33 0.22
N LYS A 66 0.78 -8.58 -0.28
CA LYS A 66 1.28 -9.01 -1.59
C LYS A 66 0.37 -8.62 -2.75
N ILE A 67 -0.88 -8.32 -2.44
CA ILE A 67 -1.93 -7.97 -3.41
C ILE A 67 -2.05 -6.44 -3.53
N HIS A 68 -1.46 -5.70 -2.58
CA HIS A 68 -1.53 -4.25 -2.58
C HIS A 68 -0.69 -3.64 -3.71
N PRO A 69 -1.11 -2.55 -4.37
CA PRO A 69 -0.29 -1.84 -5.35
C PRO A 69 1.04 -1.35 -4.75
N PHE A 70 1.06 -1.08 -3.45
CA PHE A 70 2.28 -0.74 -2.69
C PHE A 70 2.98 -1.96 -2.06
N SER A 71 2.78 -3.18 -2.57
CA SER A 71 3.39 -4.39 -1.98
C SER A 71 4.91 -4.30 -1.92
N GLU A 72 5.54 -3.71 -2.94
CA GLU A 72 6.99 -3.51 -2.98
C GLU A 72 7.45 -2.50 -1.93
N PHE A 73 6.66 -1.45 -1.69
CA PHE A 73 6.91 -0.50 -0.62
C PHE A 73 6.81 -1.16 0.76
N PHE A 74 5.77 -1.97 1.01
CA PHE A 74 5.64 -2.74 2.25
C PHE A 74 6.75 -3.78 2.42
N LYS A 75 7.18 -4.42 1.33
CA LYS A 75 8.35 -5.32 1.33
C LYS A 75 9.63 -4.56 1.71
N LYS A 76 9.84 -3.36 1.17
CA LYS A 76 11.01 -2.50 1.49
C LYS A 76 11.00 -2.08 2.96
N LEU A 77 9.84 -1.72 3.51
CA LEU A 77 9.68 -1.46 4.94
C LEU A 77 10.04 -2.71 5.76
N TYR A 78 9.47 -3.87 5.43
CA TYR A 78 9.71 -5.11 6.16
C TYR A 78 11.19 -5.55 6.16
N VAL A 79 11.88 -5.43 5.03
CA VAL A 79 13.27 -5.90 4.89
C VAL A 79 14.28 -4.93 5.51
N ASN A 80 14.04 -3.62 5.44
CA ASN A 80 14.98 -2.61 5.92
C ASN A 80 14.51 -1.96 7.23
N LYS A 81 15.19 -2.31 8.33
CA LYS A 81 14.95 -1.75 9.68
C LYS A 81 15.00 -0.21 9.67
N ILE A 82 15.94 0.38 8.94
CA ILE A 82 16.10 1.84 8.86
C ILE A 82 14.92 2.47 8.12
N SER A 83 14.47 1.87 7.01
CA SER A 83 13.32 2.38 6.26
C SER A 83 12.03 2.36 7.07
N THR A 84 11.81 1.31 7.88
CA THR A 84 10.66 1.27 8.78
C THR A 84 10.70 2.36 9.84
N LEU A 85 11.87 2.60 10.46
CA LEU A 85 12.00 3.64 11.50
C LEU A 85 11.78 5.04 10.94
N ILE A 86 12.39 5.35 9.79
CA ILE A 86 12.18 6.64 9.11
C ILE A 86 10.71 6.83 8.76
N TYR A 87 10.05 5.78 8.25
CA TYR A 87 8.64 5.85 7.90
C TYR A 87 7.74 6.12 9.11
N VAL A 88 7.94 5.39 10.21
CA VAL A 88 7.17 5.60 11.44
C VAL A 88 7.40 6.99 12.01
N PHE A 89 8.65 7.47 12.01
CA PHE A 89 8.98 8.81 12.50
C PHE A 89 8.28 9.90 11.69
N ILE A 90 8.34 9.84 10.35
CA ILE A 90 7.67 10.81 9.47
C ILE A 90 6.15 10.77 9.67
N LEU A 91 5.56 9.56 9.70
CA LEU A 91 4.13 9.39 9.94
C LEU A 91 3.71 9.98 11.29
N GLY A 92 4.51 9.75 12.33
CA GLY A 92 4.30 10.33 13.65
C GLY A 92 4.35 11.85 13.65
N ILE A 93 5.31 12.47 12.96
CA ILE A 93 5.39 13.93 12.80
C ILE A 93 4.12 14.46 12.14
N ILE A 94 3.65 13.83 11.06
CA ILE A 94 2.42 14.24 10.37
C ILE A 94 1.22 14.18 11.33
N ILE A 95 1.08 13.10 12.10
CA ILE A 95 -0.02 12.97 13.08
C ILE A 95 0.07 14.08 14.15
N ILE A 96 1.26 14.35 14.69
CA ILE A 96 1.46 15.44 15.66
C ILE A 96 1.07 16.78 15.05
N GLU A 97 1.42 17.02 13.79
CA GLU A 97 1.10 18.26 13.09
C GLU A 97 -0.42 18.42 12.87
N VAL A 98 -1.10 17.34 12.50
CA VAL A 98 -2.56 17.29 12.39
C VAL A 98 -3.20 17.57 13.76
N LEU A 99 -2.71 16.96 14.84
CA LEU A 99 -3.18 17.21 16.20
C LEU A 99 -2.89 18.66 16.66
N ARG A 100 -1.76 19.23 16.24
CA ARG A 100 -1.40 20.62 16.51
C ARG A 100 -2.45 21.58 15.96
N ILE A 101 -2.83 21.40 14.70
CA ILE A 101 -3.76 22.29 13.99
C ILE A 101 -5.21 21.99 14.40
N GLY A 102 -5.58 20.71 14.59
CA GLY A 102 -6.95 20.31 14.90
C GLY A 102 -7.32 20.44 16.37
N VAL A 103 -6.54 19.85 17.27
CA VAL A 103 -6.91 19.67 18.69
C VAL A 103 -6.26 20.70 19.60
N PHE A 104 -4.98 21.01 19.37
CA PHE A 104 -4.21 21.85 20.29
C PHE A 104 -4.29 23.35 19.97
N TYR A 105 -4.90 23.75 18.85
CA TYR A 105 -4.92 25.14 18.40
C TYR A 105 -5.50 26.11 19.43
N ASN A 106 -6.62 25.75 20.07
CA ASN A 106 -7.31 26.59 21.06
C ASN A 106 -6.86 26.37 22.52
N ASN A 107 -5.88 25.49 22.77
CA ASN A 107 -5.50 25.14 24.13
C ASN A 107 -4.37 26.06 24.66
N LYS A 108 -4.57 26.68 25.83
CA LYS A 108 -3.56 27.53 26.49
C LYS A 108 -2.25 26.78 26.80
N ARG A 109 -2.30 25.46 26.95
CA ARG A 109 -1.12 24.59 27.21
C ARG A 109 -0.60 23.87 25.97
N LYS A 110 -0.94 24.33 24.76
CA LYS A 110 -0.57 23.67 23.48
C LYS A 110 0.90 23.29 23.39
N THR A 111 1.81 24.14 23.85
CA THR A 111 3.25 23.90 23.79
C THR A 111 3.66 22.67 24.61
N ILE A 112 3.06 22.49 25.79
CA ILE A 112 3.33 21.35 26.66
C ILE A 112 2.82 20.06 26.01
N TYR A 113 1.61 20.08 25.44
CA TYR A 113 1.07 18.91 24.74
C TYR A 113 1.91 18.52 23.53
N LEU A 114 2.40 19.48 22.75
CA LEU A 114 3.30 19.19 21.63
C LEU A 114 4.61 18.55 22.10
N ILE A 115 5.23 19.10 23.14
CA ILE A 115 6.46 18.52 23.72
C ILE A 115 6.20 17.07 24.16
N ILE A 116 5.10 16.81 24.86
CA ILE A 116 4.72 15.46 25.28
C ILE A 116 4.51 14.55 24.07
N SER A 117 3.82 15.01 23.02
CA SER A 117 3.59 14.22 21.82
C SER A 117 4.89 13.83 21.10
N TYR A 118 5.86 14.74 21.01
CA TYR A 118 7.18 14.42 20.44
C TYR A 118 7.99 13.46 21.32
N ILE A 119 7.92 13.60 22.65
CA ILE A 119 8.56 12.66 23.58
C ILE A 119 7.96 11.26 23.39
N VAL A 120 6.63 11.15 23.33
CA VAL A 120 5.93 9.88 23.08
C VAL A 120 6.34 9.26 21.74
N LEU A 121 6.49 10.07 20.68
CA LEU A 121 6.96 9.59 19.38
C LEU A 121 8.35 8.95 19.47
N ILE A 122 9.29 9.59 20.17
CA ILE A 122 10.64 9.04 20.38
C ILE A 122 10.58 7.68 21.10
N PHE A 123 9.71 7.55 22.12
CA PHE A 123 9.52 6.29 22.82
C PHE A 123 8.93 5.19 21.92
N ILE A 124 7.97 5.55 21.05
CA ILE A 124 7.40 4.62 20.08
C ILE A 124 8.47 4.13 19.11
N ASP A 125 9.26 5.04 18.55
CA ASP A 125 10.34 4.68 17.62
C ASP A 125 11.40 3.80 18.28
N PHE A 126 11.78 4.12 19.53
CA PHE A 126 12.70 3.29 20.28
C PHE A 126 12.12 1.89 20.57
N GLY A 127 10.84 1.81 20.92
CA GLY A 127 10.14 0.53 21.11
C GLY A 127 10.13 -0.32 19.84
N ILE A 128 9.82 0.29 18.70
CA ILE A 128 9.81 -0.38 17.39
C ILE A 128 11.24 -0.82 17.01
N TYR A 129 12.25 0.01 17.27
CA TYR A 129 13.65 -0.36 17.07
C TYR A 129 14.03 -1.62 17.85
N LEU A 130 13.68 -1.67 19.15
CA LEU A 130 13.95 -2.85 19.99
C LEU A 130 13.20 -4.09 19.50
N PHE A 131 11.94 -3.93 19.08
CA PHE A 131 11.13 -5.02 18.53
C PHE A 131 11.75 -5.58 17.24
N LEU A 132 12.13 -4.72 16.31
CA LEU A 132 12.82 -5.09 15.07
C LEU A 132 14.20 -5.69 15.31
N LYS A 133 14.89 -5.28 16.39
CA LYS A 133 16.17 -5.88 16.81
C LYS A 133 16.01 -7.30 17.38
N LYS A 134 14.86 -7.62 17.98
CA LYS A 134 14.61 -8.93 18.59
C LYS A 134 14.10 -9.98 17.59
N ILE A 135 13.43 -9.55 16.53
CA ILE A 135 12.85 -10.43 15.50
C ILE A 135 13.86 -10.88 14.44
N VAL A 136 14.93 -10.10 14.22
CA VAL A 136 16.02 -10.39 13.28
C VAL A 136 17.32 -10.45 14.03
#